data_AF-H2ZK94-F1
#
_entry.id   AF-H2ZK94-F1
#
_cell.length_a   1.000
_cell.length_b   1.000
_cell.length_c   1.000
_cell.angle_alpha   90.00
_cell.angle_beta   90.00
_cell.angle_gamma   90.00
#
_symmetry.space_group_name_H-M   'P 1'
#
loop_
_entity.id
_entity.type
_entity.pdbx_description
1 polymer ?
#
loop_
_entity_poly.entity_id
_entity_poly.type
_entity_poly.pdbx_seq_one_letter_code
_entity_poly.pdbx_strand_id
1 'polypeptide(L)'
;IMDLKSRLKAALENSPAPVDSKTEAQKKDEENKLFGVLYNKWKGESEKTAKSYKQIPRFHFRLPNDDEVLLQKLREESRAVFLQRKSRELLDNDELQNLWFLLDKHHTPPVGEEQMVNYRDFLIVGEKAGEKCKQFFTPMVFAKLNQWDPLGRISILQFFNYVMRKVWLHQTRIGLSLYDVAGQGYLREADLENYILELIPTLPQLDGLERSFYSFYVCTGVRKFFFFLDPLRTGKIRILDILACGFLDDLLELRDEELSKESQEANWFSAPSALRVYGQYLNLDKDHNGMLKEELSRFGTGTLTDVFLDRVFQECLTYDGEMDYKTYLDFVLSMENRKEPAALQYLFKLLDVQSRGYLNVFALNYFFRAIQEMMKLHGQEPVSFADVKDEIFDMVKPEDPLKITLQDLVNSGGETVTNILIDLNGFWTYENREVLVADGNAEEDV
;
A
#
# COMPACT_ATOMS: atom_id res chain seq x y z
N ILE A 1 -70.62 3.02 36.07
CA ILE A 1 -69.21 2.62 35.88
C ILE A 1 -68.47 3.90 35.52
N MET A 2 -67.76 4.52 36.47
CA MET A 2 -67.04 5.78 36.21
C MET A 2 -65.75 5.51 35.43
N ASP A 3 -65.51 6.35 34.43
CA ASP A 3 -64.42 6.32 33.46
C ASP A 3 -63.04 6.47 34.12
N LEU A 4 -62.08 5.63 33.72
CA LEU A 4 -60.72 5.53 34.28
C LEU A 4 -59.98 6.87 34.28
N LYS A 5 -60.32 7.73 33.31
CA LYS A 5 -59.77 9.06 33.12
C LYS A 5 -60.12 10.02 34.26
N SER A 6 -61.31 9.88 34.85
CA SER A 6 -61.74 10.70 35.99
C SER A 6 -61.01 10.32 37.29
N ARG A 7 -60.71 9.03 37.48
CA ARG A 7 -59.91 8.54 38.62
C ARG A 7 -58.45 8.97 38.54
N LEU A 8 -57.86 8.98 37.35
CA LEU A 8 -56.49 9.46 37.13
C LEU A 8 -56.38 10.97 37.37
N LYS A 9 -57.39 11.76 36.99
CA LYS A 9 -57.42 13.20 37.25
C LYS A 9 -57.49 13.52 38.74
N ALA A 10 -58.34 12.81 39.48
CA ALA A 10 -58.45 12.96 40.93
C ALA A 10 -57.18 12.50 41.69
N ALA A 11 -56.42 11.57 41.12
CA ALA A 11 -55.13 11.14 41.67
C ALA A 11 -54.00 12.14 41.39
N LEU A 12 -54.04 12.83 40.24
CA LEU A 12 -53.10 13.90 39.88
C LEU A 12 -53.34 15.18 40.69
N GLU A 13 -54.58 15.52 41.01
CA GLU A 13 -54.91 16.70 41.82
C GLU A 13 -54.57 16.52 43.32
N ASN A 14 -54.49 15.28 43.81
CA ASN A 14 -54.19 14.96 45.21
C ASN A 14 -52.71 14.60 45.49
N SER A 15 -51.84 14.61 44.47
CA SER A 15 -50.42 14.37 44.66
C SER A 15 -49.69 15.72 44.79
N PRO A 16 -49.03 16.03 45.92
CA PRO A 16 -48.22 17.23 46.01
C PRO A 16 -47.09 17.13 44.98
N ALA A 17 -47.08 18.07 44.03
CA ALA A 17 -46.03 18.16 43.02
C ALA A 17 -44.66 18.16 43.71
N PRO A 18 -43.71 17.26 43.36
CA PRO A 18 -42.34 17.45 43.76
C PRO A 18 -41.86 18.70 43.03
N VAL A 19 -41.41 19.69 43.79
CA VAL A 19 -40.67 20.83 43.24
C VAL A 19 -39.38 20.27 42.64
N ASP A 20 -39.43 19.96 41.36
CA ASP A 20 -38.33 19.34 40.62
C ASP A 20 -37.34 20.44 40.23
N SER A 21 -36.58 20.92 41.23
CA SER A 21 -35.62 22.03 41.10
C SER A 21 -34.30 21.59 40.44
N LYS A 22 -34.33 20.67 39.48
CA LYS A 22 -33.14 20.12 38.82
C LYS A 22 -33.04 20.60 37.39
N THR A 23 -31.92 21.24 37.07
CA THR A 23 -31.59 21.72 35.72
C THR A 23 -31.46 20.54 34.75
N GLU A 24 -31.72 20.76 33.46
CA GLU A 24 -31.64 19.73 32.41
C GLU A 24 -30.27 19.01 32.39
N ALA A 25 -29.20 19.74 32.71
CA ALA A 25 -27.85 19.20 32.88
C ALA A 25 -27.74 18.20 34.06
N GLN A 26 -28.44 18.45 35.17
CA GLN A 26 -28.45 17.56 36.34
C GLN A 26 -29.24 16.28 36.06
N LYS A 27 -30.31 16.36 35.27
CA LYS A 27 -31.06 15.19 34.79
C LYS A 27 -30.20 14.31 33.89
N LYS A 28 -29.44 14.92 32.97
CA LYS A 28 -28.50 14.22 32.08
C LYS A 28 -27.35 13.55 32.83
N ASP A 29 -26.84 14.18 33.89
CA ASP A 29 -25.83 13.60 34.78
C ASP A 29 -26.37 12.43 35.60
N GLU A 30 -27.62 12.51 36.07
CA GLU A 30 -28.29 11.40 36.75
C GLU A 30 -28.55 10.24 35.80
N GLU A 31 -29.01 10.51 34.57
CA GLU A 31 -29.17 9.49 33.52
C GLU A 31 -27.84 8.82 33.17
N ASN A 32 -26.75 9.58 33.03
CA ASN A 32 -25.41 9.03 32.79
C ASN A 32 -24.92 8.15 33.95
N LYS A 33 -25.21 8.53 35.20
CA LYS A 33 -24.91 7.71 36.37
C LYS A 33 -25.74 6.43 36.40
N LEU A 34 -27.03 6.53 36.10
CA LEU A 34 -27.95 5.39 36.04
C LEU A 34 -27.56 4.42 34.92
N PHE A 35 -27.21 4.96 33.75
CA PHE A 35 -26.65 4.21 32.64
C PHE A 35 -25.35 3.52 33.02
N GLY A 36 -24.42 4.20 33.71
CA GLY A 36 -23.18 3.59 34.20
C GLY A 36 -23.42 2.43 35.17
N VAL A 37 -24.40 2.55 36.07
CA VAL A 37 -24.77 1.47 37.01
C VAL A 37 -25.39 0.29 36.27
N LEU A 38 -26.34 0.54 35.36
CA LEU A 38 -26.99 -0.50 34.57
C LEU A 38 -26.02 -1.20 33.62
N TYR A 39 -25.15 -0.44 32.96
CA TYR A 39 -24.09 -0.95 32.09
C TYR A 39 -23.11 -1.84 32.86
N ASN A 40 -22.65 -1.41 34.04
CA ASN A 40 -21.78 -2.25 34.88
C ASN A 40 -22.47 -3.52 35.38
N LYS A 41 -23.79 -3.46 35.63
CA LYS A 41 -24.59 -4.62 36.04
C LYS A 41 -24.85 -5.59 34.88
N TRP A 42 -25.05 -5.08 33.66
CA TRP A 42 -25.27 -5.86 32.45
C TRP A 42 -23.98 -6.42 31.83
N LYS A 43 -22.85 -5.75 32.02
CA LYS A 43 -21.52 -6.20 31.57
C LYS A 43 -21.04 -7.48 32.26
N GLY A 44 -21.72 -7.91 33.33
CA GLY A 44 -21.29 -9.00 34.20
C GLY A 44 -20.03 -8.61 34.99
N GLU A 45 -19.71 -9.35 36.06
CA GLU A 45 -18.40 -9.24 36.70
C GLU A 45 -17.34 -9.45 35.61
N SER A 46 -16.61 -8.38 35.28
CA SER A 46 -15.71 -8.44 34.14
C SER A 46 -14.70 -9.57 34.35
N GLU A 47 -14.42 -10.32 33.28
CA GLU A 47 -13.36 -11.34 33.18
C GLU A 47 -11.96 -10.85 33.66
N LYS A 48 -11.81 -9.58 34.05
CA LYS A 48 -10.64 -8.99 34.72
C LYS A 48 -10.31 -9.60 36.09
N THR A 49 -11.14 -10.48 36.64
CA THR A 49 -10.86 -11.23 37.89
C THR A 49 -10.05 -12.51 37.68
N ALA A 50 -9.74 -12.92 36.45
CA ALA A 50 -8.85 -14.06 36.22
C ALA A 50 -7.42 -13.70 36.66
N LYS A 51 -6.84 -14.45 37.60
CA LYS A 51 -5.47 -14.25 38.13
C LYS A 51 -4.40 -14.14 37.03
N SER A 52 -4.63 -14.75 35.86
CA SER A 52 -3.76 -14.69 34.68
C SER A 52 -3.56 -13.27 34.13
N TYR A 53 -4.61 -12.44 34.10
CA TYR A 53 -4.52 -11.08 33.57
C TYR A 53 -3.75 -10.09 34.46
N LYS A 54 -3.36 -10.51 35.67
CA LYS A 54 -2.45 -9.73 36.54
C LYS A 54 -0.99 -9.83 36.11
N GLN A 55 -0.60 -10.92 35.44
CA GLN A 55 0.77 -11.15 34.96
C GLN A 55 0.90 -10.90 33.45
N ILE A 56 -0.10 -11.34 32.67
CA ILE A 56 -0.11 -11.14 31.22
C ILE A 56 -1.30 -10.22 30.87
N PRO A 57 -1.06 -8.97 30.45
CA PRO A 57 -2.16 -8.10 30.04
C PRO A 57 -2.91 -8.72 28.87
N ARG A 58 -4.23 -8.50 28.81
CA ARG A 58 -5.04 -8.95 27.67
C ARG A 58 -4.52 -8.25 26.41
N PHE A 59 -3.91 -9.01 25.52
CA PHE A 59 -3.35 -8.52 24.26
C PHE A 59 -4.28 -8.76 23.06
N HIS A 60 -5.25 -9.67 23.20
CA HIS A 60 -6.25 -9.96 22.17
C HIS A 60 -7.66 -9.54 22.61
N PHE A 61 -8.26 -8.66 21.81
CA PHE A 61 -9.64 -8.21 21.96
C PHE A 61 -10.43 -8.74 20.76
N ARG A 62 -11.35 -9.67 21.02
CA ARG A 62 -12.25 -10.17 19.97
C ARG A 62 -13.09 -9.01 19.45
N LEU A 63 -13.24 -8.95 18.13
CA LEU A 63 -14.14 -8.00 17.49
C LEU A 63 -15.59 -8.41 17.75
N PRO A 64 -16.53 -7.44 17.82
CA PRO A 64 -17.96 -7.73 17.81
C PRO A 64 -18.34 -8.49 16.55
N ASN A 65 -19.23 -9.47 16.66
CA ASN A 65 -19.78 -10.17 15.51
C ASN A 65 -20.73 -9.26 14.71
N ASP A 66 -21.05 -9.62 13.47
CA ASP A 66 -21.94 -8.83 12.59
C ASP A 66 -23.36 -8.67 13.16
N ASP A 67 -23.79 -9.57 14.03
CA ASP A 67 -25.08 -9.49 14.74
C ASP A 67 -25.09 -8.41 15.84
N GLU A 68 -23.92 -7.90 16.26
CA GLU A 68 -23.76 -6.95 17.36
C GLU A 68 -23.65 -5.48 16.89
N VAL A 69 -24.63 -5.04 16.11
CA VAL A 69 -24.65 -3.72 15.45
C VAL A 69 -24.35 -2.53 16.38
N LEU A 70 -24.86 -2.55 17.62
CA LEU A 70 -24.62 -1.47 18.58
C LEU A 70 -23.15 -1.40 19.02
N LEU A 71 -22.51 -2.55 19.22
CA LEU A 71 -21.10 -2.61 19.62
C LEU A 71 -20.17 -2.23 18.46
N GLN A 72 -20.54 -2.58 17.22
CA GLN A 72 -19.85 -2.13 16.03
C GLN A 72 -19.92 -0.60 15.88
N LYS A 73 -21.11 0.00 15.94
CA LYS A 73 -21.28 1.46 15.85
C LYS A 73 -20.59 2.21 16.99
N LEU A 74 -20.67 1.70 18.22
CA LEU A 74 -19.95 2.30 19.35
C LEU A 74 -18.43 2.27 19.13
N ARG A 75 -17.91 1.17 18.57
CA ARG A 75 -16.49 1.04 18.23
C ARG A 75 -16.11 2.04 17.14
N GLU A 76 -16.87 2.13 16.06
CA GLU A 76 -16.66 3.10 14.97
C GLU A 76 -16.61 4.53 15.51
N GLU A 77 -17.61 4.96 16.26
CA GLU A 77 -17.66 6.31 16.87
C GLU A 77 -16.49 6.55 17.83
N SER A 78 -16.18 5.59 18.70
CA SER A 78 -15.05 5.72 19.63
C SER A 78 -13.71 5.88 18.91
N ARG A 79 -13.56 5.21 17.75
CA ARG A 79 -12.37 5.29 16.92
C ARG A 79 -12.31 6.58 16.14
N ALA A 80 -13.42 7.03 15.55
CA ALA A 80 -13.51 8.33 14.89
C ALA A 80 -13.09 9.45 15.84
N VAL A 81 -13.62 9.46 17.08
CA VAL A 81 -13.25 10.44 18.11
C VAL A 81 -11.77 10.32 18.51
N PHE A 82 -11.24 9.09 18.65
CA PHE A 82 -9.83 8.87 18.95
C PHE A 82 -8.91 9.40 17.84
N LEU A 83 -9.23 9.12 16.57
CA LEU A 83 -8.48 9.58 15.41
C LEU A 83 -8.56 11.10 15.26
N GLN A 84 -9.73 11.71 15.50
CA GLN A 84 -9.88 13.16 15.54
C GLN A 84 -9.02 13.80 16.63
N ARG A 85 -8.99 13.21 17.83
CA ARG A 85 -8.10 13.69 18.90
C ARG A 85 -6.63 13.61 18.48
N LYS A 86 -6.23 12.50 17.84
CA LYS A 86 -4.86 12.35 17.32
C LYS A 86 -4.53 13.32 16.20
N SER A 87 -5.49 13.62 15.34
CA SER A 87 -5.33 14.63 14.29
C SER A 87 -5.06 16.01 14.90
N ARG A 88 -5.80 16.40 15.95
CA ARG A 88 -5.60 17.67 16.67
C ARG A 88 -4.25 17.78 17.41
N GLU A 89 -3.58 16.66 17.69
CA GLU A 89 -2.23 16.65 18.27
C GLU A 89 -1.14 16.96 17.24
N LEU A 90 -1.46 16.92 15.93
CA LEU A 90 -0.53 17.26 14.85
C LEU A 90 -0.39 18.77 14.68
N LEU A 91 0.71 19.16 14.03
CA LEU A 91 1.01 20.55 13.70
C LEU A 91 0.17 20.98 12.50
N ASP A 92 -0.52 22.11 12.64
CA ASP A 92 -1.26 22.74 11.55
C ASP A 92 -0.34 23.61 10.68
N ASN A 93 -0.80 24.02 9.49
CA ASN A 93 0.00 24.82 8.55
C ASN A 93 0.54 26.12 9.16
N ASP A 94 -0.28 26.81 9.97
CA ASP A 94 0.14 28.04 10.66
C ASP A 94 1.22 27.75 11.71
N GLU A 95 1.14 26.62 12.41
CA GLU A 95 2.15 26.21 13.40
C GLU A 95 3.48 25.83 12.73
N LEU A 96 3.42 25.22 11.54
CA LEU A 96 4.59 24.91 10.72
C LEU A 96 5.25 26.18 10.18
N GLN A 97 4.47 27.17 9.71
CA GLN A 97 5.01 28.47 9.29
C GLN A 97 5.66 29.22 10.46
N ASN A 98 5.02 29.20 11.64
CA ASN A 98 5.60 29.78 12.85
C ASN A 98 6.90 29.09 13.27
N LEU A 99 6.97 27.76 13.15
CA LEU A 99 8.19 26.98 13.40
C LEU A 99 9.32 27.40 12.45
N TRP A 100 9.04 27.54 11.15
CA TRP A 100 10.01 28.03 10.16
C TRP A 100 10.55 29.41 10.55
N PHE A 101 9.66 30.35 10.86
CA PHE A 101 10.04 31.70 11.26
C PHE A 101 10.91 31.73 12.53
N LEU A 102 10.59 30.89 13.52
CA LEU A 102 11.38 30.78 14.75
C LEU A 102 12.77 30.20 14.50
N LEU A 103 12.88 29.21 13.61
CA LEU A 103 14.17 28.64 13.22
C LEU A 103 15.02 29.68 12.48
N ASP A 104 14.45 30.36 11.49
CA ASP A 104 15.11 31.41 10.71
C ASP A 104 15.61 32.56 11.61
N LYS A 105 14.82 32.95 12.62
CA LYS A 105 15.22 33.99 13.59
C LYS A 105 16.39 33.59 14.51
N HIS A 106 16.59 32.30 14.75
CA HIS A 106 17.54 31.77 15.74
C HIS A 106 18.72 31.02 15.08
N HIS A 107 19.03 31.30 13.82
CA HIS A 107 20.19 30.74 13.14
C HIS A 107 21.51 31.19 13.79
N THR A 108 22.52 30.30 13.77
CA THR A 108 23.83 30.55 14.39
C THR A 108 24.86 30.98 13.32
N PRO A 109 25.48 32.18 13.44
CA PRO A 109 26.54 32.63 12.52
C PRO A 109 27.85 31.79 12.64
N PRO A 110 28.70 31.69 11.58
CA PRO A 110 28.58 32.36 10.28
C PRO A 110 27.50 31.72 9.41
N VAL A 111 26.77 32.56 8.68
CA VAL A 111 25.78 32.16 7.68
C VAL A 111 26.56 31.84 6.41
N GLY A 112 26.61 30.56 6.05
CA GLY A 112 27.09 30.11 4.73
C GLY A 112 25.95 30.14 3.72
N GLU A 113 26.02 29.28 2.69
CA GLU A 113 24.89 29.06 1.76
C GLU A 113 23.67 28.43 2.47
N GLU A 114 23.90 27.64 3.52
CA GLU A 114 22.85 27.06 4.34
C GLU A 114 22.76 27.70 5.74
N GLN A 115 21.52 27.92 6.19
CA GLN A 115 21.25 28.38 7.55
C GLN A 115 21.35 27.20 8.54
N MET A 116 22.20 27.37 9.55
CA MET A 116 22.52 26.33 10.51
C MET A 116 22.14 26.76 11.94
N VAL A 117 21.81 25.80 12.80
CA VAL A 117 21.43 26.04 14.21
C VAL A 117 22.26 25.15 15.13
N ASN A 118 22.85 25.75 16.16
CA ASN A 118 23.55 25.03 17.23
C ASN A 118 22.55 24.42 18.25
N TYR A 119 23.04 23.55 19.13
CA TYR A 119 22.16 22.88 20.10
C TYR A 119 21.50 23.81 21.13
N ARG A 120 22.13 24.94 21.49
CA ARG A 120 21.55 25.91 22.44
C ARG A 120 20.37 26.65 21.82
N ASP A 121 20.56 27.14 20.59
CA ASP A 121 19.53 27.82 19.82
C ASP A 121 18.40 26.85 19.46
N PHE A 122 18.71 25.58 19.18
CA PHE A 122 17.72 24.52 19.00
C PHE A 122 16.81 24.35 20.22
N LEU A 123 17.36 24.37 21.44
CA LEU A 123 16.58 24.30 22.68
C LEU A 123 15.73 25.57 22.89
N ILE A 124 16.28 26.75 22.60
CA ILE A 124 15.54 28.03 22.69
C ILE A 124 14.34 28.03 21.75
N VAL A 125 14.52 27.55 20.51
CA VAL A 125 13.42 27.39 19.56
C VAL A 125 12.42 26.36 20.08
N GLY A 126 12.87 25.24 20.64
CA GLY A 126 11.98 24.22 21.22
C GLY A 126 11.14 24.70 22.41
N GLU A 127 11.64 25.64 23.22
CA GLU A 127 10.88 26.26 24.31
C GLU A 127 9.86 27.28 23.81
N LYS A 128 10.19 28.02 22.76
CA LYS A 128 9.29 29.01 22.13
C LYS A 128 8.29 28.39 21.18
N ALA A 129 8.62 27.25 20.59
CA ALA A 129 7.73 26.45 19.78
C ALA A 129 6.66 25.82 20.69
N GLY A 130 5.40 25.81 20.24
CA GLY A 130 4.27 25.35 21.04
C GLY A 130 4.41 23.92 21.58
N GLU A 131 3.53 23.51 22.50
CA GLU A 131 3.63 22.20 23.17
C GLU A 131 3.67 21.01 22.21
N LYS A 132 2.98 21.11 21.06
CA LYS A 132 2.98 20.09 20.01
C LYS A 132 4.36 19.91 19.35
N CYS A 133 5.19 20.96 19.30
CA CYS A 133 6.51 20.90 18.68
C CYS A 133 7.56 20.20 19.57
N LYS A 134 7.37 20.19 20.90
CA LYS A 134 8.35 19.67 21.87
C LYS A 134 8.78 18.24 21.58
N GLN A 135 7.90 17.41 21.01
CA GLN A 135 8.21 16.02 20.63
C GLN A 135 9.28 15.89 19.52
N PHE A 136 9.51 16.93 18.73
CA PHE A 136 10.54 16.95 17.68
C PHE A 136 11.88 17.48 18.20
N PHE A 137 11.87 18.32 19.23
CA PHE A 137 13.05 18.93 19.84
C PHE A 137 13.72 18.00 20.87
N THR A 138 14.16 16.82 20.44
CA THR A 138 14.86 15.86 21.29
C THR A 138 16.37 15.82 21.00
N PRO A 139 17.22 15.53 22.01
CA PRO A 139 18.66 15.38 21.79
C PRO A 139 18.99 14.30 20.75
N MET A 140 18.17 13.24 20.67
CA MET A 140 18.33 12.16 19.70
C MET A 140 18.08 12.62 18.26
N VAL A 141 17.09 13.49 18.03
CA VAL A 141 16.83 14.07 16.70
C VAL A 141 17.98 14.96 16.29
N PHE A 142 18.47 15.82 17.20
CA PHE A 142 19.62 16.68 16.94
C PHE A 142 20.87 15.86 16.56
N ALA A 143 21.16 14.81 17.33
CA ALA A 143 22.31 13.94 17.05
C ALA A 143 22.19 13.19 15.71
N LYS A 144 20.99 12.79 15.31
CA LYS A 144 20.75 12.12 14.01
C LYS A 144 20.92 13.05 12.82
N LEU A 145 20.57 14.33 12.98
CA LEU A 145 20.67 15.34 11.92
C LEU A 145 22.05 16.02 11.86
N ASN A 146 22.91 15.78 12.85
CA ASN A 146 24.25 16.33 12.88
C ASN A 146 25.16 15.56 11.91
N GLN A 147 25.40 16.14 10.74
CA GLN A 147 26.24 15.57 9.67
C GLN A 147 27.73 15.83 9.90
N TRP A 148 28.24 15.50 11.10
CA TRP A 148 29.66 15.66 11.46
C TRP A 148 30.22 17.08 11.22
N ASP A 149 29.39 18.11 11.43
CA ASP A 149 29.84 19.48 11.35
C ASP A 149 30.89 19.75 12.44
N PRO A 150 32.09 20.29 12.09
CA PRO A 150 33.11 20.68 13.07
C PRO A 150 32.60 21.63 14.17
N LEU A 151 31.53 22.38 13.89
CA LEU A 151 30.90 23.32 14.82
C LEU A 151 29.66 22.75 15.53
N GLY A 152 29.30 21.50 15.27
CA GLY A 152 28.18 20.80 15.92
C GLY A 152 26.81 21.42 15.65
N ARG A 153 26.57 21.88 14.42
CA ARG A 153 25.31 22.50 14.01
C ARG A 153 24.50 21.58 13.10
N ILE A 154 23.21 21.87 12.98
CA ILE A 154 22.30 21.19 12.05
C ILE A 154 21.71 22.18 11.05
N SER A 155 21.42 21.71 9.84
CA SER A 155 20.74 22.51 8.80
C SER A 155 19.28 22.73 9.19
N ILE A 156 18.84 23.99 9.20
CA ILE A 156 17.44 24.37 9.50
C ILE A 156 16.50 23.70 8.52
N LEU A 157 16.86 23.72 7.24
CA LEU A 157 16.06 23.13 6.18
C LEU A 157 15.89 21.61 6.39
N GLN A 158 16.96 20.90 6.72
CA GLN A 158 16.90 19.46 6.98
C GLN A 158 16.03 19.13 8.21
N PHE A 159 16.14 19.92 9.29
CA PHE A 159 15.28 19.74 10.46
C PHE A 159 13.81 20.06 10.16
N PHE A 160 13.54 21.14 9.43
CA PHE A 160 12.18 21.51 9.03
C PHE A 160 11.56 20.42 8.14
N ASN A 161 12.29 19.93 7.15
CA ASN A 161 11.88 18.82 6.30
C ASN A 161 11.62 17.53 7.10
N TYR A 162 12.44 17.26 8.13
CA TYR A 162 12.20 16.15 9.06
C TYR A 162 10.86 16.30 9.79
N VAL A 163 10.57 17.48 10.33
CA VAL A 163 9.29 17.75 11.03
C VAL A 163 8.12 17.62 10.06
N MET A 164 8.20 18.26 8.89
CA MET A 164 7.20 18.18 7.82
C MET A 164 6.90 16.73 7.44
N ARG A 165 7.94 15.94 7.12
CA ARG A 165 7.78 14.53 6.72
C ARG A 165 7.17 13.68 7.82
N LYS A 166 7.51 13.95 9.09
CA LYS A 166 6.96 13.22 10.23
C LYS A 166 5.50 13.59 10.51
N VAL A 167 5.14 14.86 10.44
CA VAL A 167 3.74 15.32 10.54
C VAL A 167 2.90 14.70 9.43
N TRP A 168 3.39 14.77 8.18
CA TRP A 168 2.75 14.18 7.02
C TRP A 168 2.54 12.67 7.19
N LEU A 169 3.58 11.91 7.59
CA LEU A 169 3.43 10.46 7.84
C LEU A 169 2.36 10.14 8.88
N HIS A 170 2.28 10.93 9.97
CA HIS A 170 1.24 10.75 10.98
C HIS A 170 -0.15 11.12 10.46
N GLN A 171 -0.27 12.21 9.69
CA GLN A 171 -1.52 12.64 9.08
C GLN A 171 -2.03 11.59 8.09
N THR A 172 -1.19 11.11 7.20
CA THR A 172 -1.51 10.07 6.21
C THR A 172 -1.89 8.76 6.90
N ARG A 173 -1.16 8.37 7.95
CA ARG A 173 -1.52 7.20 8.76
C ARG A 173 -2.90 7.34 9.39
N ILE A 174 -3.23 8.51 9.94
CA ILE A 174 -4.56 8.79 10.52
C ILE A 174 -5.62 8.73 9.44
N GLY A 175 -5.36 9.33 8.27
CA GLY A 175 -6.25 9.30 7.10
C GLY A 175 -6.58 7.87 6.68
N LEU A 176 -5.57 7.04 6.43
CA LEU A 176 -5.76 5.61 6.10
C LEU A 176 -6.48 4.84 7.22
N SER A 177 -6.21 5.17 8.48
CA SER A 177 -6.86 4.50 9.63
C SER A 177 -8.36 4.80 9.75
N LEU A 178 -8.88 5.82 9.08
CA LEU A 178 -10.32 6.09 9.01
C LEU A 178 -11.04 5.04 8.15
N TYR A 179 -10.38 4.48 7.14
CA TYR A 179 -10.95 3.47 6.24
C TYR A 179 -10.81 2.04 6.78
N ASP A 180 -9.93 1.79 7.74
CA ASP A 180 -9.84 0.49 8.43
C ASP A 180 -11.08 0.29 9.30
N VAL A 181 -12.16 -0.30 8.81
CA VAL A 181 -13.40 -0.52 9.59
C VAL A 181 -13.16 -1.40 10.82
N ALA A 182 -12.27 -2.39 10.72
CA ALA A 182 -11.98 -3.34 11.79
C ALA A 182 -11.10 -2.73 12.91
N GLY A 183 -10.28 -1.74 12.59
CA GLY A 183 -9.33 -1.12 13.52
C GLY A 183 -8.19 -2.05 13.90
N GLN A 184 -7.77 -2.90 12.97
CA GLN A 184 -6.72 -3.89 13.19
C GLN A 184 -5.39 -3.49 12.52
N GLY A 185 -5.33 -2.31 11.90
CA GLY A 185 -4.14 -1.74 11.28
C GLY A 185 -3.88 -2.25 9.86
N TYR A 186 -4.90 -2.80 9.21
CA TYR A 186 -4.83 -3.27 7.84
C TYR A 186 -6.04 -2.81 7.03
N LEU A 187 -5.84 -2.64 5.72
CA LEU A 187 -6.87 -2.28 4.76
C LEU A 187 -7.17 -3.47 3.86
N ARG A 188 -8.46 -3.67 3.57
CA ARG A 188 -8.95 -4.58 2.53
C ARG A 188 -9.05 -3.83 1.21
N GLU A 189 -9.31 -4.58 0.15
CA GLU A 189 -9.45 -4.04 -1.20
C GLU A 189 -10.49 -2.90 -1.25
N ALA A 190 -11.71 -3.16 -0.78
CA ALA A 190 -12.78 -2.16 -0.73
C ALA A 190 -12.41 -0.91 0.10
N ASP A 191 -11.63 -1.07 1.18
CA ASP A 191 -11.22 0.07 2.01
C ASP A 191 -10.27 0.99 1.23
N LEU A 192 -9.34 0.40 0.47
CA LEU A 192 -8.39 1.14 -0.36
C LEU A 192 -9.04 1.70 -1.63
N GLU A 193 -10.02 0.99 -2.22
CA GLU A 193 -10.83 1.49 -3.34
C GLU A 193 -11.55 2.78 -2.95
N ASN A 194 -12.20 2.80 -1.79
CA ASN A 194 -12.88 3.98 -1.27
C ASN A 194 -11.90 5.15 -1.03
N TYR A 195 -10.73 4.84 -0.46
CA TYR A 195 -9.69 5.87 -0.25
C TYR A 195 -9.22 6.50 -1.57
N ILE A 196 -8.88 5.70 -2.58
CA ILE A 196 -8.43 6.22 -3.87
C ILE A 196 -9.56 6.98 -4.58
N LEU A 197 -10.80 6.47 -4.53
CA LEU A 197 -11.96 7.12 -5.14
C LEU A 197 -12.20 8.52 -4.56
N GLU A 198 -12.09 8.70 -3.25
CA GLU A 198 -12.21 10.01 -2.60
C GLU A 198 -11.00 10.92 -2.85
N LEU A 199 -9.85 10.34 -3.18
CA LEU A 199 -8.63 11.08 -3.49
C LEU A 199 -8.67 11.70 -4.90
N ILE A 200 -9.29 11.03 -5.88
CA ILE A 200 -9.32 11.46 -7.29
C ILE A 200 -9.68 12.95 -7.48
N PRO A 201 -10.76 13.50 -6.87
CA PRO A 201 -11.12 14.91 -7.05
C PRO A 201 -10.12 15.91 -6.46
N THR A 202 -9.13 15.44 -5.69
CA THR A 202 -8.06 16.27 -5.11
C THR A 202 -6.77 16.23 -5.94
N LEU A 203 -6.75 15.47 -7.03
CA LEU A 203 -5.58 15.26 -7.89
C LEU A 203 -5.82 15.98 -9.23
N PRO A 204 -5.27 17.18 -9.45
CA PRO A 204 -5.49 17.95 -10.68
C PRO A 204 -5.10 17.18 -11.95
N GLN A 205 -4.07 16.33 -11.87
CA GLN A 205 -3.62 15.51 -13.00
C GLN A 205 -4.65 14.44 -13.44
N LEU A 206 -5.69 14.19 -12.64
CA LEU A 206 -6.76 13.23 -12.94
C LEU A 206 -8.09 13.90 -13.32
N ASP A 207 -8.18 15.24 -13.30
CA ASP A 207 -9.41 15.98 -13.59
C ASP A 207 -9.96 15.70 -15.01
N GLY A 208 -9.08 15.33 -15.95
CA GLY A 208 -9.44 15.00 -17.33
C GLY A 208 -10.07 13.61 -17.51
N LEU A 209 -10.11 12.76 -16.47
CA LEU A 209 -10.64 11.41 -16.58
C LEU A 209 -12.18 11.38 -16.62
N GLU A 210 -12.72 10.58 -17.53
CA GLU A 210 -14.17 10.33 -17.60
C GLU A 210 -14.65 9.56 -16.37
N ARG A 211 -15.85 9.90 -15.87
CA ARG A 211 -16.45 9.22 -14.70
C ARG A 211 -16.71 7.72 -14.94
N SER A 212 -16.96 7.32 -16.18
CA SER A 212 -17.08 5.92 -16.62
C SER A 212 -15.78 5.13 -16.36
N PHE A 213 -14.62 5.80 -16.43
CA PHE A 213 -13.31 5.19 -16.26
C PHE A 213 -12.89 5.08 -14.80
N TYR A 214 -13.55 5.76 -13.86
CA TYR A 214 -13.13 5.79 -12.45
C TYR A 214 -13.04 4.40 -11.83
N SER A 215 -13.99 3.51 -12.12
CA SER A 215 -13.96 2.13 -11.61
C SER A 215 -12.72 1.37 -12.08
N PHE A 216 -12.31 1.56 -13.34
CA PHE A 216 -11.11 0.93 -13.90
C PHE A 216 -9.83 1.56 -13.33
N TYR A 217 -9.79 2.88 -13.23
CA TYR A 217 -8.66 3.59 -12.62
C TYR A 217 -8.43 3.16 -11.17
N VAL A 218 -9.49 3.14 -10.36
CA VAL A 218 -9.43 2.70 -8.96
C VAL A 218 -8.97 1.25 -8.88
N CYS A 219 -9.51 0.36 -9.71
CA CYS A 219 -9.05 -1.04 -9.79
C CYS A 219 -7.55 -1.12 -10.11
N THR A 220 -7.06 -0.39 -11.12
CA THR A 220 -5.65 -0.34 -11.51
C THR A 220 -4.74 0.16 -10.38
N GLY A 221 -5.14 1.23 -9.70
CA GLY A 221 -4.41 1.79 -8.56
C GLY A 221 -4.34 0.79 -7.39
N VAL A 222 -5.49 0.26 -6.98
CA VAL A 222 -5.59 -0.70 -5.85
C VAL A 222 -4.82 -1.98 -6.16
N ARG A 223 -4.90 -2.49 -7.39
CA ARG A 223 -4.18 -3.70 -7.81
C ARG A 223 -2.67 -3.56 -7.63
N LYS A 224 -2.09 -2.40 -7.95
CA LYS A 224 -0.65 -2.16 -7.71
C LYS A 224 -0.29 -2.34 -6.23
N PHE A 225 -1.06 -1.78 -5.29
CA PHE A 225 -0.80 -1.97 -3.86
C PHE A 225 -0.92 -3.44 -3.43
N PHE A 226 -2.00 -4.13 -3.84
CA PHE A 226 -2.23 -5.54 -3.45
C PHE A 226 -1.22 -6.49 -4.07
N PHE A 227 -0.80 -6.25 -5.31
CA PHE A 227 0.16 -7.10 -6.00
C PHE A 227 1.51 -7.14 -5.27
N PHE A 228 2.03 -5.97 -4.87
CA PHE A 228 3.35 -5.87 -4.24
C PHE A 228 3.33 -6.03 -2.71
N LEU A 229 2.27 -5.59 -2.03
CA LEU A 229 2.22 -5.58 -0.56
C LEU A 229 1.46 -6.76 0.05
N ASP A 230 0.75 -7.56 -0.76
CA ASP A 230 0.08 -8.79 -0.34
C ASP A 230 0.49 -9.99 -1.22
N PRO A 231 1.79 -10.37 -1.21
CA PRO A 231 2.30 -11.47 -2.05
C PRO A 231 1.64 -12.82 -1.76
N LEU A 232 1.09 -13.01 -0.55
CA LEU A 232 0.38 -14.22 -0.15
C LEU A 232 -1.12 -14.18 -0.47
N ARG A 233 -1.61 -13.10 -1.09
CA ARG A 233 -3.03 -12.91 -1.47
C ARG A 233 -4.00 -13.11 -0.29
N THR A 234 -3.63 -12.60 0.88
CA THR A 234 -4.46 -12.65 2.10
C THR A 234 -5.67 -11.72 2.05
N GLY A 235 -5.71 -10.79 1.10
CA GLY A 235 -6.73 -9.74 0.98
C GLY A 235 -6.56 -8.64 2.02
N LYS A 236 -5.37 -8.52 2.64
CA LYS A 236 -5.10 -7.57 3.72
C LYS A 236 -3.71 -6.97 3.59
N ILE A 237 -3.63 -5.64 3.55
CA ILE A 237 -2.35 -4.91 3.56
C ILE A 237 -2.23 -4.11 4.84
N ARG A 238 -1.07 -4.15 5.50
CA ARG A 238 -0.84 -3.31 6.70
C ARG A 238 -0.70 -1.85 6.30
N ILE A 239 -1.32 -0.94 7.05
CA ILE A 239 -1.19 0.51 6.80
C ILE A 239 0.28 0.96 6.84
N LEU A 240 1.09 0.35 7.70
CA LEU A 240 2.52 0.65 7.79
C LEU A 240 3.28 0.29 6.51
N ASP A 241 2.89 -0.77 5.80
CA ASP A 241 3.54 -1.17 4.55
C ASP A 241 3.17 -0.21 3.42
N ILE A 242 1.92 0.26 3.38
CA ILE A 242 1.46 1.30 2.44
C ILE A 242 2.27 2.59 2.63
N LEU A 243 2.54 2.99 3.88
CA LEU A 243 3.35 4.18 4.17
C LEU A 243 4.84 4.01 3.84
N ALA A 244 5.33 2.78 3.74
CA ALA A 244 6.74 2.48 3.50
C ALA A 244 7.07 2.19 2.03
N CYS A 245 6.08 1.84 1.21
CA CYS A 245 6.28 1.35 -0.15
C CYS A 245 6.60 2.41 -1.21
N GLY A 246 6.50 3.70 -0.90
CA GLY A 246 6.71 4.80 -1.85
C GLY A 246 5.56 5.00 -2.86
N PHE A 247 4.74 3.99 -3.14
CA PHE A 247 3.61 4.12 -4.10
C PHE A 247 2.58 5.18 -3.71
N LEU A 248 2.41 5.42 -2.41
CA LEU A 248 1.54 6.49 -1.94
C LEU A 248 2.12 7.88 -2.23
N ASP A 249 3.45 8.00 -2.22
CA ASP A 249 4.13 9.24 -2.62
C ASP A 249 3.89 9.48 -4.12
N ASP A 250 4.09 8.46 -4.97
CA ASP A 250 3.79 8.54 -6.41
C ASP A 250 2.33 8.97 -6.67
N LEU A 251 1.37 8.41 -5.93
CA LEU A 251 -0.04 8.76 -6.08
C LEU A 251 -0.31 10.22 -5.67
N LEU A 252 0.33 10.69 -4.60
CA LEU A 252 0.14 12.05 -4.09
C LEU A 252 0.94 13.10 -4.86
N GLU A 253 1.96 12.70 -5.61
CA GLU A 253 2.69 13.54 -6.56
C GLU A 253 1.75 14.12 -7.63
N LEU A 254 0.70 13.39 -7.99
CA LEU A 254 -0.35 13.82 -8.93
C LEU A 254 -1.16 15.04 -8.46
N ARG A 255 -0.91 15.53 -7.23
CA ARG A 255 -1.46 16.80 -6.73
C ARG A 255 -0.75 18.02 -7.33
N ASP A 256 0.48 17.85 -7.80
CA ASP A 256 1.25 18.93 -8.40
C ASP A 256 0.77 19.20 -9.82
N GLU A 257 0.31 20.42 -10.08
CA GLU A 257 -0.19 20.87 -11.39
C GLU A 257 0.94 21.00 -12.42
N GLU A 258 2.18 21.26 -11.98
CA GLU A 258 3.32 21.54 -12.85
C GLU A 258 4.13 20.29 -13.23
N LEU A 259 3.56 19.09 -13.03
CA LEU A 259 4.27 17.84 -13.32
C LEU A 259 4.67 17.76 -14.80
N SER A 260 5.95 17.48 -15.06
CA SER A 260 6.43 17.28 -16.42
C SER A 260 5.81 16.04 -17.05
N LYS A 261 5.63 16.05 -18.38
CA LYS A 261 5.07 14.90 -19.11
C LYS A 261 5.90 13.63 -18.92
N GLU A 262 7.22 13.75 -18.87
CA GLU A 262 8.14 12.64 -18.62
C GLU A 262 7.90 12.02 -17.24
N SER A 263 7.69 12.85 -16.20
CA SER A 263 7.37 12.36 -14.86
C SER A 263 5.99 11.69 -14.81
N GLN A 264 5.02 12.21 -15.57
CA GLN A 264 3.71 11.57 -15.71
C GLN A 264 3.81 10.20 -16.39
N GLU A 265 4.64 10.06 -17.42
CA GLU A 265 4.85 8.79 -18.12
C GLU A 265 5.59 7.77 -17.25
N ALA A 266 6.51 8.21 -16.39
CA ALA A 266 7.19 7.35 -15.42
C ALA A 266 6.27 6.92 -14.27
N ASN A 267 5.32 7.77 -13.88
CA ASN A 267 4.40 7.50 -12.79
C ASN A 267 3.26 6.57 -13.23
N TRP A 268 3.20 5.39 -12.63
CA TRP A 268 2.16 4.39 -12.94
C TRP A 268 0.73 4.84 -12.61
N PHE A 269 0.58 5.69 -11.58
CA PHE A 269 -0.74 6.17 -11.14
C PHE A 269 -1.26 7.33 -12.00
N SER A 270 -0.45 7.85 -12.93
CA SER A 270 -0.89 8.92 -13.82
C SER A 270 -2.03 8.49 -14.74
N ALA A 271 -2.84 9.45 -15.17
CA ALA A 271 -3.91 9.19 -16.14
C ALA A 271 -3.38 8.57 -17.46
N PRO A 272 -2.27 9.06 -18.07
CA PRO A 272 -1.69 8.44 -19.25
C PRO A 272 -1.30 6.96 -19.05
N SER A 273 -0.66 6.62 -17.92
CA SER A 273 -0.25 5.24 -17.62
C SER A 273 -1.44 4.31 -17.43
N ALA A 274 -2.45 4.74 -16.66
CA ALA A 274 -3.66 3.95 -16.47
C ALA A 274 -4.43 3.74 -17.78
N LEU A 275 -4.54 4.78 -18.61
CA LEU A 275 -5.16 4.71 -19.94
C LEU A 275 -4.36 3.84 -20.91
N ARG A 276 -3.02 3.84 -20.85
CA ARG A 276 -2.17 2.94 -21.64
C ARG A 276 -2.49 1.49 -21.34
N VAL A 277 -2.49 1.11 -20.07
CA VAL A 277 -2.74 -0.28 -19.65
C VAL A 277 -4.15 -0.73 -20.01
N TYR A 278 -5.15 0.13 -19.79
CA TYR A 278 -6.53 -0.16 -20.17
C TYR A 278 -6.72 -0.19 -21.70
N GLY A 279 -6.08 0.72 -22.44
CA GLY A 279 -6.12 0.72 -23.90
C GLY A 279 -5.47 -0.53 -24.51
N GLN A 280 -4.38 -1.02 -23.91
CA GLN A 280 -3.80 -2.32 -24.28
C GLN A 280 -4.77 -3.47 -24.06
N TYR A 281 -5.50 -3.48 -22.94
CA TYR A 281 -6.54 -4.47 -22.67
C TYR A 281 -7.64 -4.45 -23.76
N LEU A 282 -8.17 -3.27 -24.07
CA LEU A 282 -9.21 -3.10 -25.10
C LEU A 282 -8.73 -3.49 -26.51
N ASN A 283 -7.45 -3.30 -26.82
CA ASN A 283 -6.88 -3.71 -28.09
C ASN A 283 -6.74 -5.23 -28.22
N LEU A 284 -6.61 -5.94 -27.08
CA LEU A 284 -6.59 -7.39 -27.04
C LEU A 284 -8.01 -7.95 -27.15
N ASP A 285 -8.96 -7.39 -26.39
CA ASP A 285 -10.39 -7.76 -26.35
C ASP A 285 -11.13 -7.36 -27.66
N LYS A 286 -11.04 -8.19 -28.70
CA LYS A 286 -11.61 -7.92 -30.03
C LYS A 286 -13.08 -8.25 -30.12
N ASP A 287 -13.56 -9.19 -29.32
CA ASP A 287 -14.98 -9.53 -29.27
C ASP A 287 -15.78 -8.63 -28.31
N HIS A 288 -15.07 -7.77 -27.56
CA HIS A 288 -15.62 -6.79 -26.63
C HIS A 288 -16.50 -7.44 -25.56
N ASN A 289 -16.16 -8.68 -25.18
CA ASN A 289 -16.87 -9.44 -24.16
C ASN A 289 -16.40 -9.07 -22.74
N GLY A 290 -15.31 -8.29 -22.63
CA GLY A 290 -14.73 -7.84 -21.37
C GLY A 290 -13.84 -8.87 -20.67
N MET A 291 -13.43 -9.94 -21.36
CA MET A 291 -12.60 -11.05 -20.88
C MET A 291 -11.58 -11.46 -21.95
N LEU A 292 -10.41 -11.97 -21.53
CA LEU A 292 -9.34 -12.38 -22.45
C LEU A 292 -9.10 -13.88 -22.41
N LYS A 293 -8.86 -14.49 -23.57
CA LYS A 293 -8.39 -15.88 -23.68
C LYS A 293 -7.24 -16.01 -24.69
N GLU A 294 -7.54 -16.46 -25.90
CA GLU A 294 -6.53 -16.62 -26.96
C GLU A 294 -5.90 -15.28 -27.38
N GLU A 295 -6.61 -14.18 -27.12
CA GLU A 295 -6.17 -12.83 -27.42
C GLU A 295 -4.91 -12.40 -26.66
N LEU A 296 -4.66 -12.98 -25.48
CA LEU A 296 -3.48 -12.69 -24.67
C LEU A 296 -2.17 -13.07 -25.39
N SER A 297 -2.22 -13.98 -26.37
CA SER A 297 -1.08 -14.31 -27.24
C SER A 297 -0.50 -13.11 -27.99
N ARG A 298 -1.29 -12.05 -28.20
CA ARG A 298 -0.86 -10.81 -28.86
C ARG A 298 -0.32 -9.76 -27.89
N PHE A 299 -0.18 -10.09 -26.61
CA PHE A 299 0.36 -9.18 -25.63
C PHE A 299 1.81 -8.78 -25.97
N GLY A 300 2.10 -7.48 -25.90
CA GLY A 300 3.41 -6.93 -26.25
C GLY A 300 3.78 -7.20 -27.71
N THR A 301 4.89 -7.92 -27.92
CA THR A 301 5.37 -8.34 -29.25
C THR A 301 4.75 -9.65 -29.74
N GLY A 302 3.92 -10.32 -28.92
CA GLY A 302 3.36 -11.64 -29.23
C GLY A 302 4.40 -12.76 -29.28
N THR A 303 5.49 -12.59 -28.54
CA THR A 303 6.63 -13.54 -28.50
C THR A 303 6.63 -14.44 -27.27
N LEU A 304 5.60 -14.31 -26.42
CA LEU A 304 5.36 -15.21 -25.31
C LEU A 304 5.02 -16.61 -25.81
N THR A 305 5.55 -17.62 -25.14
CA THR A 305 5.30 -19.01 -25.53
C THR A 305 3.88 -19.46 -25.18
N ASP A 306 3.26 -20.26 -26.05
CA ASP A 306 1.94 -20.84 -25.81
C ASP A 306 1.90 -21.64 -24.51
N VAL A 307 2.98 -22.37 -24.20
CA VAL A 307 3.13 -23.14 -22.96
C VAL A 307 3.06 -22.24 -21.72
N PHE A 308 3.66 -21.04 -21.77
CA PHE A 308 3.56 -20.09 -20.67
C PHE A 308 2.16 -19.51 -20.55
N LEU A 309 1.53 -19.13 -21.67
CA LEU A 309 0.17 -18.59 -21.68
C LEU A 309 -0.84 -19.60 -21.15
N ASP A 310 -0.74 -20.87 -21.55
CA ASP A 310 -1.58 -21.95 -21.02
C ASP A 310 -1.46 -22.06 -19.50
N ARG A 311 -0.24 -21.89 -18.95
CA ARG A 311 -0.02 -21.89 -17.50
C ARG A 311 -0.65 -20.69 -16.81
N VAL A 312 -0.64 -19.51 -17.44
CA VAL A 312 -1.36 -18.32 -16.94
C VAL A 312 -2.84 -18.64 -16.77
N PHE A 313 -3.50 -19.20 -17.79
CA PHE A 313 -4.93 -19.53 -17.71
C PHE A 313 -5.26 -20.68 -16.74
N GLN A 314 -4.30 -21.58 -16.47
CA GLN A 314 -4.47 -22.66 -15.51
C GLN A 314 -4.33 -22.22 -14.04
N GLU A 315 -3.39 -21.32 -13.76
CA GLU A 315 -3.03 -20.94 -12.38
C GLU A 315 -3.73 -19.67 -11.88
N CYS A 316 -4.17 -18.82 -12.80
CA CYS A 316 -4.85 -17.57 -12.50
C CYS A 316 -6.37 -17.75 -12.39
N LEU A 317 -7.03 -16.77 -11.79
CA LEU A 317 -8.49 -16.76 -11.69
C LEU A 317 -9.08 -16.57 -13.09
N THR A 318 -9.72 -17.62 -13.60
CA THR A 318 -10.41 -17.59 -14.89
C THR A 318 -11.88 -17.97 -14.71
N TYR A 319 -12.74 -17.32 -15.50
CA TYR A 319 -14.17 -17.61 -15.60
C TYR A 319 -14.39 -18.32 -16.92
N ASP A 320 -14.75 -19.60 -16.89
CA ASP A 320 -14.87 -20.46 -18.08
C ASP A 320 -13.62 -20.48 -19.01
N GLY A 321 -12.44 -20.29 -18.39
CA GLY A 321 -11.16 -20.24 -19.10
C GLY A 321 -10.82 -18.88 -19.69
N GLU A 322 -11.56 -17.84 -19.34
CA GLU A 322 -11.30 -16.45 -19.73
C GLU A 322 -10.87 -15.60 -18.52
N MET A 323 -10.02 -14.61 -18.75
CA MET A 323 -9.37 -13.78 -17.74
C MET A 323 -9.99 -12.39 -17.71
N ASP A 324 -10.36 -11.91 -16.52
CA ASP A 324 -10.91 -10.57 -16.34
C ASP A 324 -9.82 -9.48 -16.32
N TYR A 325 -10.23 -8.22 -16.41
CA TYR A 325 -9.32 -7.06 -16.33
C TYR A 325 -8.47 -7.08 -15.06
N LYS A 326 -9.03 -7.53 -13.94
CA LYS A 326 -8.34 -7.57 -12.65
C LYS A 326 -7.18 -8.57 -12.65
N THR A 327 -7.38 -9.74 -13.25
CA THR A 327 -6.34 -10.76 -13.40
C THR A 327 -5.33 -10.37 -14.48
N TYR A 328 -5.78 -9.69 -15.54
CA TYR A 328 -4.89 -9.08 -16.53
C TYR A 328 -3.94 -8.06 -15.90
N LEU A 329 -4.41 -7.23 -14.96
CA LEU A 329 -3.56 -6.27 -14.25
C LEU A 329 -2.45 -6.96 -13.45
N ASP A 330 -2.77 -8.04 -12.72
CA ASP A 330 -1.76 -8.84 -12.02
C ASP A 330 -0.70 -9.38 -13.00
N PHE A 331 -1.13 -9.82 -14.19
CA PHE A 331 -0.23 -10.28 -15.25
C PHE A 331 0.67 -9.14 -15.76
N VAL A 332 0.12 -7.98 -16.12
CA VAL A 332 0.90 -6.83 -16.59
C VAL A 332 1.90 -6.36 -15.53
N LEU A 333 1.47 -6.23 -14.27
CA LEU A 333 2.35 -5.83 -13.16
C LEU A 333 3.51 -6.83 -12.98
N SER A 334 3.24 -8.13 -13.12
CA SER A 334 4.30 -9.15 -13.06
C SER A 334 5.30 -9.02 -14.21
N MET A 335 4.82 -8.65 -15.40
CA MET A 335 5.63 -8.60 -16.62
C MET A 335 6.46 -7.32 -16.72
N GLU A 336 5.96 -6.18 -16.22
CA GLU A 336 6.72 -4.93 -16.20
C GLU A 336 7.71 -4.86 -15.01
N ASN A 337 7.46 -5.56 -13.90
CA ASN A 337 8.29 -5.50 -12.68
C ASN A 337 8.96 -6.84 -12.33
N ARG A 338 9.49 -7.58 -13.31
CA ARG A 338 10.09 -8.93 -13.12
C ARG A 338 11.28 -9.00 -12.15
N LYS A 339 11.88 -7.86 -11.79
CA LYS A 339 12.93 -7.76 -10.77
C LYS A 339 12.39 -7.87 -9.36
N GLU A 340 11.14 -7.48 -9.14
CA GLU A 340 10.55 -7.40 -7.81
C GLU A 340 10.21 -8.80 -7.28
N PRO A 341 10.44 -9.08 -5.98
CA PRO A 341 10.17 -10.38 -5.40
C PRO A 341 8.72 -10.84 -5.56
N ALA A 342 7.75 -9.92 -5.51
CA ALA A 342 6.33 -10.22 -5.69
C ALA A 342 6.01 -10.69 -7.13
N ALA A 343 6.63 -10.06 -8.13
CA ALA A 343 6.49 -10.46 -9.52
C ALA A 343 7.17 -11.81 -9.78
N LEU A 344 8.38 -12.01 -9.24
CA LEU A 344 9.07 -13.30 -9.30
C LEU A 344 8.26 -14.41 -8.64
N GLN A 345 7.61 -14.16 -7.51
CA GLN A 345 6.73 -15.14 -6.87
C GLN A 345 5.54 -15.51 -7.76
N TYR A 346 4.94 -14.51 -8.42
CA TYR A 346 3.86 -14.75 -9.36
C TYR A 346 4.33 -15.62 -10.53
N LEU A 347 5.45 -15.26 -11.17
CA LEU A 347 6.00 -16.01 -12.30
C LEU A 347 6.50 -17.40 -11.89
N PHE A 348 7.10 -17.53 -10.71
CA PHE A 348 7.53 -18.82 -10.16
C PHE A 348 6.35 -19.78 -9.98
N LYS A 349 5.20 -19.27 -9.51
CA LYS A 349 3.98 -20.08 -9.41
C LYS A 349 3.55 -20.62 -10.78
N LEU A 350 3.71 -19.83 -11.85
CA LEU A 350 3.40 -20.25 -13.22
C LEU A 350 4.40 -21.31 -13.72
N LEU A 351 5.69 -21.12 -13.41
CA LEU A 351 6.78 -22.01 -13.80
C LEU A 351 6.81 -23.34 -13.00
N ASP A 352 6.33 -23.35 -11.76
CA ASP A 352 6.26 -24.55 -10.93
C ASP A 352 5.05 -25.43 -11.31
N VAL A 353 5.15 -26.07 -12.48
CA VAL A 353 4.12 -26.96 -13.06
C VAL A 353 3.69 -28.07 -12.09
N GLN A 354 4.59 -28.49 -11.19
CA GLN A 354 4.31 -29.59 -10.25
C GLN A 354 3.87 -29.10 -8.86
N SER A 355 3.83 -27.78 -8.62
CA SER A 355 3.54 -27.16 -7.33
C SER A 355 4.35 -27.76 -6.17
N ARG A 356 5.63 -28.05 -6.41
CA ARG A 356 6.52 -28.67 -5.43
C ARG A 356 7.32 -27.65 -4.61
N GLY A 357 7.23 -26.37 -4.96
CA GLY A 357 8.01 -25.27 -4.37
C GLY A 357 9.43 -25.16 -4.93
N TYR A 358 9.75 -25.86 -6.03
CA TYR A 358 11.05 -25.78 -6.69
C TYR A 358 10.97 -26.13 -8.18
N LEU A 359 11.81 -25.48 -8.99
CA LEU A 359 12.01 -25.81 -10.40
C LEU A 359 13.12 -26.85 -10.52
N ASN A 360 12.85 -27.89 -11.31
CA ASN A 360 13.82 -28.92 -11.65
C ASN A 360 14.17 -28.86 -13.14
N VAL A 361 15.15 -29.66 -13.56
CA VAL A 361 15.58 -29.76 -14.96
C VAL A 361 14.41 -30.09 -15.91
N PHE A 362 13.43 -30.87 -15.44
CA PHE A 362 12.25 -31.18 -16.26
C PHE A 362 11.37 -29.94 -16.50
N ALA A 363 11.12 -29.13 -15.47
CA ALA A 363 10.36 -27.89 -15.59
C ALA A 363 11.05 -26.92 -16.55
N LEU A 364 12.37 -26.73 -16.42
CA LEU A 364 13.14 -25.88 -17.33
C LEU A 364 13.06 -26.37 -18.79
N ASN A 365 13.25 -27.67 -19.01
CA ASN A 365 13.17 -28.26 -20.35
C ASN A 365 11.76 -28.15 -20.95
N TYR A 366 10.72 -28.23 -20.13
CA TYR A 366 9.34 -28.12 -20.57
C TYR A 366 9.06 -26.75 -21.19
N PHE A 367 9.45 -25.66 -20.53
CA PHE A 367 9.30 -24.31 -21.09
C PHE A 367 10.28 -24.04 -22.24
N PHE A 368 11.53 -24.49 -22.11
CA PHE A 368 12.54 -24.24 -23.13
C PHE A 368 12.23 -24.91 -24.48
N ARG A 369 11.55 -26.07 -24.49
CA ARG A 369 11.10 -26.72 -25.73
C ARG A 369 10.20 -25.83 -26.57
N ALA A 370 9.29 -25.09 -25.93
CA ALA A 370 8.40 -24.16 -26.64
C ALA A 370 9.20 -23.03 -27.32
N ILE A 371 10.26 -22.56 -26.67
CA ILE A 371 11.16 -21.55 -27.23
C ILE A 371 11.93 -22.11 -28.43
N GLN A 372 12.47 -23.34 -28.32
CA GLN A 372 13.15 -24.00 -29.43
C GLN A 372 12.23 -24.20 -30.64
N GLU A 373 10.95 -24.53 -30.42
CA GLU A 373 9.96 -24.65 -31.50
C GLU A 373 9.73 -23.30 -32.18
N MET A 374 9.56 -22.23 -31.41
CA MET A 374 9.42 -20.87 -31.93
C MET A 374 10.67 -20.41 -32.69
N MET A 375 11.88 -20.73 -32.22
CA MET A 375 13.13 -20.44 -32.94
C MET A 375 13.18 -21.14 -34.30
N LYS A 376 12.80 -22.42 -34.36
CA LYS A 376 12.76 -23.19 -35.62
C LYS A 376 11.75 -22.60 -36.60
N LEU A 377 10.59 -22.14 -36.13
CA LEU A 377 9.60 -21.46 -36.96
C LEU A 377 10.13 -20.15 -37.56
N HIS A 378 10.98 -19.43 -36.82
CA HIS A 378 11.66 -18.22 -37.29
C HIS A 378 12.95 -18.51 -38.08
N GLY A 379 13.23 -19.77 -38.40
CA GLY A 379 14.39 -20.19 -39.21
C GLY A 379 15.75 -20.08 -38.50
N GLN A 380 15.76 -20.03 -37.17
CA GLN A 380 16.98 -19.95 -36.35
C GLN A 380 17.48 -21.33 -35.95
N GLU A 381 18.80 -21.47 -35.76
CA GLU A 381 19.38 -22.71 -35.25
C GLU A 381 19.00 -22.91 -33.77
N PRO A 382 18.55 -24.12 -33.38
CA PRO A 382 18.16 -24.38 -32.01
C PRO A 382 19.38 -24.49 -31.09
N VAL A 383 19.37 -23.73 -30.00
CA VAL A 383 20.39 -23.80 -28.94
C VAL A 383 20.22 -25.08 -28.12
N SER A 384 21.32 -25.67 -27.65
CA SER A 384 21.31 -26.86 -26.80
C SER A 384 20.72 -26.55 -25.42
N PHE A 385 19.76 -27.35 -24.98
CA PHE A 385 19.20 -27.23 -23.64
C PHE A 385 20.26 -27.48 -22.54
N ALA A 386 21.27 -28.30 -22.82
CA ALA A 386 22.31 -28.60 -21.83
C ALA A 386 23.09 -27.33 -21.45
N ASP A 387 23.41 -26.50 -22.45
CA ASP A 387 24.18 -25.27 -22.27
C ASP A 387 23.34 -24.22 -21.51
N VAL A 388 22.10 -24.00 -21.95
CA VAL A 388 21.16 -23.07 -21.28
C VAL A 388 20.87 -23.51 -19.84
N LYS A 389 20.74 -24.82 -19.61
CA LYS A 389 20.57 -25.36 -18.26
C LYS A 389 21.79 -25.03 -17.40
N ASP A 390 23.00 -25.32 -17.87
CA ASP A 390 24.22 -25.05 -17.11
C ASP A 390 24.36 -23.56 -16.81
N GLU A 391 24.07 -22.68 -17.77
CA GLU A 391 24.06 -21.23 -17.55
C GLU A 391 23.03 -20.76 -16.51
N ILE A 392 21.80 -21.28 -16.55
CA ILE A 392 20.77 -20.94 -15.56
C ILE A 392 21.22 -21.38 -14.16
N PHE A 393 21.77 -22.59 -14.02
CA PHE A 393 22.25 -23.09 -12.72
C PHE A 393 23.47 -22.32 -12.20
N ASP A 394 24.38 -21.93 -13.09
CA ASP A 394 25.55 -21.11 -12.75
C ASP A 394 25.18 -19.66 -12.37
N MET A 395 24.09 -19.14 -12.96
CA MET A 395 23.55 -17.82 -12.63
C MET A 395 22.84 -17.81 -11.28
N VAL A 396 21.97 -18.81 -11.04
CA VAL A 396 21.14 -18.88 -9.84
C VAL A 396 21.93 -19.35 -8.62
N LYS A 397 22.88 -20.27 -8.82
CA LYS A 397 23.68 -20.92 -7.76
C LYS A 397 22.80 -21.40 -6.60
N PRO A 398 21.85 -22.31 -6.88
CA PRO A 398 20.89 -22.75 -5.87
C PRO A 398 21.58 -23.47 -4.70
N GLU A 399 20.98 -23.41 -3.52
CA GLU A 399 21.49 -24.12 -2.33
C GLU A 399 21.49 -25.65 -2.53
N ASP A 400 20.47 -26.17 -3.22
CA ASP A 400 20.40 -27.55 -3.69
C ASP A 400 20.77 -27.59 -5.19
N PRO A 401 21.86 -28.28 -5.60
CA PRO A 401 22.33 -28.31 -6.99
C PRO A 401 21.33 -28.83 -8.02
N LEU A 402 20.21 -29.43 -7.59
CA LEU A 402 19.19 -29.99 -8.48
C LEU A 402 17.85 -29.25 -8.42
N LYS A 403 17.71 -28.22 -7.57
CA LYS A 403 16.44 -27.54 -7.31
C LYS A 403 16.63 -26.04 -7.19
N ILE A 404 15.91 -25.30 -8.02
CA ILE A 404 15.86 -23.84 -7.93
C ILE A 404 14.60 -23.45 -7.16
N THR A 405 14.76 -22.85 -5.99
CA THR A 405 13.65 -22.33 -5.19
C THR A 405 13.34 -20.87 -5.54
N LEU A 406 12.18 -20.37 -5.10
CA LEU A 406 11.87 -18.95 -5.21
C LEU A 406 12.92 -18.07 -4.51
N GLN A 407 13.43 -18.49 -3.36
CA GLN A 407 14.44 -17.77 -2.60
C GLN A 407 15.75 -17.63 -3.41
N ASP A 408 16.13 -18.69 -4.14
CA ASP A 408 17.31 -18.68 -4.99
C ASP A 408 17.15 -17.67 -6.14
N LEU A 409 15.97 -17.61 -6.76
CA LEU A 409 15.68 -16.65 -7.84
C LEU A 409 15.66 -15.21 -7.35
N VAL A 410 15.11 -14.96 -6.15
CA VAL A 410 15.08 -13.61 -5.54
C VAL A 410 16.49 -13.13 -5.18
N ASN A 411 17.37 -14.03 -4.75
CA ASN A 411 18.75 -13.69 -4.37
C ASN A 411 19.69 -13.56 -5.58
N SER A 412 19.24 -13.94 -6.79
CA SER A 412 20.06 -14.02 -8.01
C SER A 412 19.39 -13.29 -9.19
N GLY A 413 19.86 -13.54 -10.42
CA GLY A 413 19.31 -12.99 -11.66
C GLY A 413 17.95 -13.56 -12.06
N GLY A 414 17.00 -13.66 -11.13
CA GLY A 414 15.69 -14.28 -11.35
C GLY A 414 14.92 -13.67 -12.53
N GLU A 415 15.00 -12.36 -12.75
CA GLU A 415 14.42 -11.69 -13.92
C GLU A 415 14.93 -12.31 -15.23
N THR A 416 16.24 -12.49 -15.36
CA THR A 416 16.87 -13.02 -16.58
C THR A 416 16.44 -14.46 -16.82
N VAL A 417 16.46 -15.30 -15.78
CA VAL A 417 16.00 -16.69 -15.87
C VAL A 417 14.54 -16.75 -16.29
N THR A 418 13.69 -15.90 -15.72
CA THR A 418 12.27 -15.88 -16.04
C THR A 418 12.06 -15.41 -17.48
N ASN A 419 12.75 -14.36 -17.93
CA ASN A 419 12.71 -13.88 -19.32
C ASN A 419 13.13 -14.97 -20.32
N ILE A 420 14.22 -15.70 -20.02
CA ILE A 420 14.72 -16.81 -20.84
C ILE A 420 13.67 -17.90 -21.01
N LEU A 421 12.83 -18.15 -20.01
CA LEU A 421 11.90 -19.29 -20.02
C LEU A 421 10.52 -18.96 -20.57
N ILE A 422 10.12 -17.69 -20.60
CA ILE A 422 8.74 -17.29 -20.96
C ILE A 422 8.62 -16.62 -22.33
N ASP A 423 9.67 -15.94 -22.80
CA ASP A 423 9.63 -15.06 -23.96
C ASP A 423 10.78 -15.32 -24.94
N LEU A 424 10.45 -15.47 -26.24
CA LEU A 424 11.44 -15.66 -27.29
C LEU A 424 12.35 -14.43 -27.45
N ASN A 425 11.80 -13.22 -27.37
CA ASN A 425 12.61 -12.00 -27.48
C ASN A 425 13.53 -11.86 -26.27
N GLY A 426 13.01 -12.14 -25.07
CA GLY A 426 13.81 -12.23 -23.85
C GLY A 426 14.99 -13.19 -23.98
N PHE A 427 14.76 -14.38 -24.55
CA PHE A 427 15.84 -15.34 -24.85
C PHE A 427 16.82 -14.80 -25.90
N TRP A 428 16.33 -14.21 -26.99
CA TRP A 428 17.18 -13.68 -28.05
C TRP A 428 18.09 -12.54 -27.58
N THR A 429 17.58 -11.63 -26.76
CA THR A 429 18.37 -10.55 -26.15
C THR A 429 19.46 -11.12 -25.22
N TYR A 430 19.15 -12.20 -24.51
CA TYR A 430 20.11 -12.88 -23.65
C TYR A 430 21.24 -13.55 -24.44
N GLU A 431 20.92 -14.31 -25.49
CA GLU A 431 21.92 -14.97 -26.34
C GLU A 431 22.85 -13.95 -27.03
N ASN A 432 22.29 -12.82 -27.49
CA ASN A 432 23.06 -11.77 -28.17
C ASN A 432 23.64 -10.71 -27.21
N ARG A 433 23.62 -10.94 -25.90
CA ARG A 433 24.09 -9.96 -24.90
C ARG A 433 25.53 -9.51 -25.14
N GLU A 434 26.41 -10.40 -25.60
CA GLU A 434 27.83 -10.07 -25.82
C GLU A 434 28.02 -9.18 -27.05
N VAL A 435 27.20 -9.36 -28.08
CA VAL A 435 27.23 -8.55 -29.31
C VAL A 435 26.62 -7.16 -29.05
N LEU A 436 25.50 -7.10 -28.33
CA LEU A 436 24.84 -5.85 -27.98
C LEU A 436 25.71 -4.97 -27.06
N VAL A 437 26.47 -5.58 -26.13
CA VAL A 437 27.43 -4.87 -25.29
C VAL A 437 28.64 -4.37 -26.09
N ALA A 438 29.05 -5.09 -27.14
CA ALA A 438 30.13 -4.65 -28.02
C ALA A 438 29.73 -3.46 -28.90
N ASP A 439 28.49 -3.43 -29.40
CA ASP A 439 27.97 -2.30 -30.20
C ASP A 439 27.73 -1.03 -29.35
N GLY A 440 27.24 -1.17 -28.11
CA GLY A 440 27.04 -0.03 -27.20
C GLY A 440 28.35 0.66 -26.77
N ASN A 441 29.42 -0.12 -26.54
CA ASN A 441 30.75 0.44 -26.25
C ASN A 441 31.39 1.11 -27.48
N ALA A 442 31.00 0.73 -28.70
CA ALA A 442 31.49 1.35 -29.92
C ALA A 442 30.81 2.71 -30.21
N GLU A 443 29.60 2.95 -29.69
CA GLU A 443 28.91 4.24 -29.78
C GLU A 443 29.32 5.25 -28.69
N GLU A 444 29.84 4.80 -27.54
CA GLU A 444 30.40 5.70 -26.51
C GLU A 444 31.81 6.22 -26.82
N ASP A 445 32.50 5.62 -27.79
CA ASP A 445 33.86 5.97 -28.22
C ASP A 445 33.93 6.89 -29.47
N VAL A 446 32.82 7.56 -29.83
CA VAL A 446 32.75 8.51 -30.98
C VAL A 446 32.45 9.96 -30.57
#